data_AF-A0A5C5Z8V4-F1
#
_entry.id   AF-A0A5C5Z8V4-F1
#
_cell.length_a   1.000
_cell.length_b   1.000
_cell.length_c   1.000
_cell.angle_alpha   90.00
_cell.angle_beta   90.00
_cell.angle_gamma   90.00
#
_symmetry.space_group_name_H-M   'P 1'
#
loop_
_entity.id
_entity.type
_entity.pdbx_description
1 polymer ?
#
loop_
_entity_poly.entity_id
_entity_poly.type
_entity_poly.pdbx_seq_one_letter_code
_entity_poly.pdbx_strand_id
1 'polypeptide(L)'
;MGRVANVAMISDRDRPRPIRDLLRRLIVAPAALSFIWPVLLILCGYMAWDRWGAEHVASKYYGVELAKIRITDRPIFVRTDVTETVFRDTALDQLSLLDAQATAKIASAFATHPWIRRVISVRKLPGGTVDVHVEYRNPVAMVLVAKPAPKESGSFFCPIDGNGILLPTSEFAPSETLDYIHIEVPDVYPTGVVGGAFGDVRVEAAARLAGVLARHRDQTRIRSIGVHGDLRQNDVPLLELTTTDNRRVLWGSPPGLEQRGERTVEMKLQKLLSGDKIPNSDLRIATMPEESVQN
;
A
#
# COMPACT_ATOMS: atom_id res chain seq x y z
N MET A 1 -37.76 52.82 94.41
CA MET A 1 -36.62 52.02 94.88
C MET A 1 -36.10 51.24 93.68
N GLY A 2 -34.84 51.45 93.27
CA GLY A 2 -34.21 50.66 92.19
C GLY A 2 -33.99 51.37 90.83
N ARG A 3 -32.84 52.05 90.71
CA ARG A 3 -32.02 52.20 89.47
C ARG A 3 -31.71 50.77 88.96
N VAL A 4 -31.64 50.37 87.68
CA VAL A 4 -30.78 50.77 86.54
C VAL A 4 -31.26 49.94 85.32
N ALA A 5 -31.27 50.49 84.09
CA ALA A 5 -30.67 49.89 82.88
C ALA A 5 -31.08 50.61 81.60
N ASN A 6 -30.07 51.19 80.94
CA ASN A 6 -30.01 51.52 79.52
C ASN A 6 -30.48 50.36 78.63
N VAL A 7 -31.09 50.67 77.48
CA VAL A 7 -30.48 50.54 76.14
C VAL A 7 -31.50 51.12 75.14
N ALA A 8 -31.09 52.18 74.44
CA ALA A 8 -31.87 52.76 73.35
C ALA A 8 -31.90 51.82 72.13
N MET A 9 -33.08 51.70 71.51
CA MET A 9 -33.32 51.01 70.25
C MET A 9 -32.36 51.49 69.16
N ILE A 10 -31.56 50.57 68.61
CA ILE A 10 -30.90 50.77 67.32
C ILE A 10 -31.81 50.18 66.25
N SER A 11 -32.29 51.06 65.38
CA SER A 11 -33.16 50.80 64.25
C SER A 11 -32.52 49.83 63.25
N ASP A 12 -33.15 48.67 63.08
CA ASP A 12 -32.84 47.67 62.05
C ASP A 12 -33.38 48.10 60.68
N ARG A 13 -32.69 49.03 60.01
CA ARG A 13 -32.89 49.39 58.58
C ARG A 13 -31.62 49.98 58.01
N ASP A 14 -30.69 49.13 57.57
CA ASP A 14 -29.91 49.32 56.34
C ASP A 14 -28.91 48.16 56.19
N ARG A 15 -29.31 47.13 55.44
CA ARG A 15 -28.38 46.17 54.83
C ARG A 15 -28.33 46.47 53.33
N PRO A 16 -27.21 46.97 52.78
CA PRO A 16 -27.08 47.19 51.35
C PRO A 16 -27.14 45.83 50.65
N ARG A 17 -28.05 45.68 49.68
CA ARG A 17 -28.17 44.47 48.84
C ARG A 17 -27.21 44.62 47.65
N PRO A 18 -26.00 44.02 47.68
CA PRO A 18 -24.93 44.32 46.70
C PRO A 18 -25.27 43.92 45.25
N ILE A 19 -26.29 43.08 45.06
CA ILE A 19 -26.73 42.60 43.75
C ILE A 19 -27.47 43.70 42.96
N ARG A 20 -28.16 44.63 43.64
CA ARG A 20 -28.93 45.69 42.95
C ARG A 20 -28.05 46.83 42.43
N ASP A 21 -26.92 47.11 43.07
CA ASP A 21 -26.01 48.18 42.66
C ASP A 21 -25.10 47.77 41.49
N LEU A 22 -24.74 46.49 41.39
CA LEU A 22 -24.08 45.94 40.20
C LEU A 22 -24.97 46.03 38.96
N LEU A 23 -26.26 45.71 39.10
CA LEU A 23 -27.25 45.83 38.03
C LEU A 23 -27.47 47.29 37.60
N ARG A 24 -27.47 48.26 38.52
CA ARG A 24 -27.62 49.68 38.18
C ARG A 24 -26.38 50.30 37.53
N ARG A 25 -25.16 49.93 37.95
CA ARG A 25 -23.93 50.41 37.31
C ARG A 25 -23.74 49.86 35.88
N LEU A 26 -24.27 48.67 35.61
CA LEU A 26 -24.28 48.08 34.26
C LEU A 26 -25.21 48.80 33.28
N ILE A 27 -26.20 49.55 33.77
CA ILE A 27 -27.17 50.28 32.94
C ILE A 27 -26.66 51.68 32.54
N VAL A 28 -25.59 52.20 33.18
CA VAL A 28 -25.09 53.58 32.94
C VAL A 28 -23.79 53.63 32.14
N ALA A 29 -23.18 52.49 31.79
CA ALA A 29 -22.00 52.43 30.93
C ALA A 29 -22.37 51.81 29.56
N PRO A 30 -22.55 52.61 28.49
CA PRO A 30 -22.88 52.10 27.15
C PRO A 30 -21.87 51.06 26.62
N ALA A 31 -20.62 51.14 27.09
CA ALA A 31 -19.56 50.23 26.71
C ALA A 31 -19.68 48.83 27.34
N ALA A 32 -20.23 48.68 28.54
CA ALA A 32 -20.31 47.39 29.23
C ALA A 32 -21.36 46.44 28.62
N LEU A 33 -22.48 46.99 28.14
CA LEU A 33 -23.49 46.25 27.38
C LEU A 33 -22.94 45.72 26.04
N SER A 34 -21.98 46.42 25.43
CA SER A 34 -21.35 46.00 24.18
C SER A 34 -20.46 44.76 24.31
N PHE A 35 -19.97 44.43 25.52
CA PHE A 35 -19.18 43.22 25.78
C PHE A 35 -20.04 42.04 26.21
N ILE A 36 -21.22 42.30 26.79
CA ILE A 36 -22.14 41.24 27.21
C ILE A 36 -22.71 40.49 26.01
N TRP A 37 -23.08 41.20 24.94
CA TRP A 37 -23.65 40.56 23.74
C TRP A 37 -22.70 39.58 23.05
N PRO A 38 -21.42 39.91 22.78
CA PRO A 38 -20.44 38.97 22.24
C PRO A 38 -20.21 37.77 23.15
N VAL A 39 -20.08 37.98 24.46
CA VAL A 39 -19.86 36.89 25.42
C VAL A 39 -21.06 35.95 25.46
N LEU A 40 -22.28 36.49 25.44
CA LEU A 40 -23.51 35.71 25.42
C LEU A 40 -23.68 34.98 24.08
N LEU A 41 -23.29 35.59 22.96
CA LEU A 41 -23.22 34.93 21.64
C LEU A 41 -22.21 33.78 21.62
N ILE A 42 -21.02 33.96 22.21
CA ILE A 42 -20.01 32.90 22.31
C ILE A 42 -20.53 31.75 23.17
N LEU A 43 -21.13 32.04 24.33
CA LEU A 43 -21.69 31.03 25.23
C LEU A 43 -22.87 30.28 24.60
N CYS A 44 -23.83 30.99 24.01
CA CYS A 44 -24.96 30.37 23.30
C CYS A 44 -24.50 29.59 22.08
N GLY A 45 -23.53 30.10 21.32
CA GLY A 45 -22.92 29.42 20.18
C GLY A 45 -22.20 28.14 20.59
N TYR A 46 -21.44 28.18 21.69
CA TYR A 46 -20.76 27.01 22.25
C TYR A 46 -21.77 25.97 22.75
N MET A 47 -22.80 26.37 23.50
CA MET A 47 -23.85 25.45 23.95
C MET A 47 -24.65 24.84 22.80
N ALA A 48 -24.97 25.63 21.77
CA ALA A 48 -25.65 25.13 20.58
C ALA A 48 -24.76 24.17 19.78
N TRP A 49 -23.47 24.44 19.68
CA TRP A 49 -22.50 23.55 19.06
C TRP A 49 -22.37 22.24 19.84
N ASP A 50 -22.20 22.30 21.16
CA ASP A 50 -22.06 21.11 22.01
C ASP A 50 -23.31 20.22 21.98
N ARG A 51 -24.51 20.83 22.02
CA ARG A 51 -25.78 20.11 22.08
C ARG A 51 -26.27 19.56 20.73
N TRP A 52 -25.97 20.23 19.62
CA TRP A 52 -26.51 19.87 18.29
C TRP A 52 -25.44 19.67 17.21
N GLY A 53 -24.36 20.46 17.24
CA GLY A 53 -23.30 20.40 16.24
C GLY A 53 -22.35 19.22 16.44
N ALA A 54 -21.95 18.96 17.70
CA ALA A 54 -20.96 17.95 18.04
C ALA A 54 -21.46 16.54 17.69
N GLU A 55 -22.69 16.18 18.07
CA GLU A 55 -23.27 14.87 17.76
C GLU A 55 -23.50 14.67 16.25
N HIS A 56 -24.01 15.68 15.54
CA HIS A 56 -24.33 15.55 14.12
C HIS A 56 -23.08 15.52 13.23
N VAL A 57 -22.02 16.22 13.62
CA VAL A 57 -20.72 16.19 12.93
C VAL A 57 -19.98 14.90 13.31
N ALA A 58 -19.98 14.51 14.58
CA ALA A 58 -19.37 13.25 15.01
C ALA A 58 -20.03 12.07 14.29
N SER A 59 -21.36 11.93 14.28
CA SER A 59 -22.04 10.80 13.64
C SER A 59 -21.79 10.69 12.15
N LYS A 60 -21.54 11.82 11.46
CA LYS A 60 -21.32 11.84 10.01
C LYS A 60 -19.88 11.51 9.60
N TYR A 61 -18.91 11.75 10.49
CA TYR A 61 -17.49 11.57 10.21
C TYR A 61 -16.82 10.51 11.11
N TYR A 62 -17.57 9.88 12.00
CA TYR A 62 -17.13 8.78 12.84
C TYR A 62 -17.46 7.45 12.17
N GLY A 63 -16.44 6.63 11.98
CA GLY A 63 -16.52 5.38 11.25
C GLY A 63 -16.54 5.59 9.74
N VAL A 64 -15.51 5.09 9.07
CA VAL A 64 -15.48 5.12 7.61
C VAL A 64 -16.49 4.10 7.11
N GLU A 65 -17.41 4.50 6.23
CA GLU A 65 -18.33 3.55 5.59
C GLU A 65 -17.66 2.94 4.36
N LEU A 66 -17.75 1.62 4.19
CA LEU A 66 -17.21 0.91 3.02
C LEU A 66 -17.68 1.53 1.69
N ALA A 67 -18.97 1.87 1.60
CA ALA A 67 -19.57 2.49 0.41
C ALA A 67 -19.03 3.89 0.08
N LYS A 68 -18.36 4.54 1.04
CA LYS A 68 -17.77 5.88 0.91
C LYS A 68 -16.26 5.82 0.62
N ILE A 69 -15.66 4.64 0.53
CA ILE A 69 -14.27 4.47 0.10
C ILE A 69 -14.25 4.26 -1.41
N ARG A 70 -13.58 5.18 -2.11
CA ARG A 70 -13.28 5.07 -3.55
C ARG A 70 -11.82 4.68 -3.69
N ILE A 71 -11.58 3.62 -4.44
CA ILE A 71 -10.23 3.15 -4.76
C ILE A 71 -9.99 3.24 -6.27
N THR A 72 -8.73 3.29 -6.67
CA THR A 72 -8.32 3.15 -8.08
C THR A 72 -8.93 1.91 -8.72
N ASP A 73 -9.31 2.00 -9.99
CA ASP A 73 -9.97 0.91 -10.71
C ASP A 73 -9.18 -0.40 -10.63
N ARG A 74 -9.92 -1.47 -10.32
CA ARG A 74 -9.35 -2.79 -10.11
C ARG A 74 -8.90 -3.41 -11.45
N PRO A 75 -7.66 -3.90 -11.55
CA PRO A 75 -7.21 -4.64 -12.73
C PRO A 75 -7.94 -5.98 -12.89
N ILE A 76 -8.03 -6.47 -14.12
CA ILE A 76 -8.77 -7.71 -14.47
C ILE A 76 -8.26 -8.98 -13.77
N PHE A 77 -6.98 -9.01 -13.36
CA PHE A 77 -6.36 -10.15 -12.71
C PHE A 77 -6.60 -10.20 -11.20
N VAL A 78 -7.12 -9.13 -10.59
CA VAL A 78 -7.47 -9.10 -9.17
C VAL A 78 -8.95 -9.46 -9.03
N ARG A 79 -9.25 -10.63 -8.47
CA ARG A 79 -10.63 -11.13 -8.34
C ARG A 79 -11.26 -10.68 -7.03
N THR A 80 -10.44 -10.57 -5.99
CA THR A 80 -10.87 -10.14 -4.65
C THR A 80 -11.27 -8.66 -4.63
N ASP A 81 -12.27 -8.31 -3.81
CA ASP A 81 -12.52 -6.91 -3.46
C ASP A 81 -11.52 -6.48 -2.38
N VAL A 82 -10.55 -5.67 -2.80
CA VAL A 82 -9.48 -5.15 -1.93
C VAL A 82 -10.04 -4.24 -0.86
N THR A 83 -11.06 -3.45 -1.19
CA THR A 83 -11.65 -2.49 -0.25
C THR A 83 -12.39 -3.23 0.85
N GLU A 84 -13.21 -4.24 0.50
CA GLU A 84 -13.93 -5.06 1.47
C GLU A 84 -12.97 -5.85 2.38
N THR A 85 -11.94 -6.44 1.79
CA THR A 85 -10.92 -7.22 2.53
C THR A 85 -10.18 -6.33 3.52
N VAL A 86 -9.65 -5.19 3.08
CA VAL A 86 -8.97 -4.24 3.98
C VAL A 86 -9.92 -3.72 5.05
N PHE A 87 -11.16 -3.37 4.69
CA PHE A 87 -12.16 -2.88 5.63
C PHE A 87 -12.44 -3.86 6.76
N ARG A 88 -12.66 -5.13 6.42
CA ARG A 88 -12.87 -6.21 7.38
C ARG A 88 -11.64 -6.47 8.25
N ASP A 89 -10.46 -6.45 7.65
CA ASP A 89 -9.23 -6.88 8.32
C ASP A 89 -8.58 -5.76 9.16
N THR A 90 -8.99 -4.50 9.01
CA THR A 90 -8.28 -3.33 9.62
C THR A 90 -9.13 -2.37 10.48
N ALA A 91 -10.30 -2.76 10.97
CA ALA A 91 -11.13 -1.98 11.91
C ALA A 91 -11.34 -0.50 11.49
N LEU A 92 -11.46 -0.25 10.18
CA LEU A 92 -11.67 1.10 9.63
C LEU A 92 -13.04 1.68 9.99
N ASP A 93 -13.98 0.83 10.37
CA ASP A 93 -15.30 1.17 10.89
C ASP A 93 -15.25 1.96 12.21
N GLN A 94 -14.15 1.86 12.97
CA GLN A 94 -13.94 2.61 14.21
C GLN A 94 -13.12 3.90 13.99
N LEU A 95 -12.62 4.11 12.77
CA LEU A 95 -11.75 5.24 12.47
C LEU A 95 -12.57 6.50 12.22
N SER A 96 -12.31 7.54 13.01
CA SER A 96 -12.87 8.88 12.77
C SER A 96 -12.13 9.60 11.66
N LEU A 97 -12.85 10.09 10.64
CA LEU A 97 -12.30 10.93 9.58
C LEU A 97 -11.88 12.31 10.08
N LEU A 98 -12.30 12.72 11.28
CA LEU A 98 -11.84 13.95 11.93
C LEU A 98 -10.45 13.78 12.55
N ASP A 99 -9.99 12.55 12.77
CA ASP A 99 -8.63 12.29 13.25
C ASP A 99 -7.61 12.79 12.21
N ALA A 100 -6.64 13.56 12.68
CA ALA A 100 -5.53 14.05 11.87
C ALA A 100 -4.74 12.89 11.25
N GLN A 101 -4.67 11.74 11.94
CA GLN A 101 -3.96 10.54 11.49
C GLN A 101 -4.83 9.58 10.66
N ALA A 102 -6.10 9.91 10.39
CA ALA A 102 -6.99 9.01 9.67
C ALA A 102 -6.47 8.60 8.28
N THR A 103 -5.96 9.57 7.50
CA THR A 103 -5.39 9.30 6.18
C THR A 103 -4.16 8.40 6.24
N ALA A 104 -3.31 8.59 7.26
CA ALA A 104 -2.13 7.75 7.47
C ALA A 104 -2.51 6.31 7.87
N LYS A 105 -3.49 6.15 8.77
CA LYS A 105 -4.01 4.83 9.17
C LYS A 105 -4.66 4.09 8.00
N ILE A 106 -5.48 4.79 7.20
CA ILE A 106 -6.07 4.24 5.98
C ILE A 106 -4.97 3.84 4.99
N ALA A 107 -3.98 4.70 4.75
CA ALA A 107 -2.87 4.38 3.86
C ALA A 107 -2.10 3.13 4.34
N SER A 108 -1.82 3.03 5.64
CA SER A 108 -1.17 1.86 6.23
C SER A 108 -2.01 0.60 6.07
N ALA A 109 -3.33 0.68 6.26
CA ALA A 109 -4.25 -0.44 6.11
C ALA A 109 -4.30 -0.96 4.67
N PHE A 110 -4.33 -0.07 3.68
CA PHE A 110 -4.25 -0.49 2.28
C PHE A 110 -2.88 -1.04 1.91
N ALA A 111 -1.79 -0.51 2.49
CA ALA A 111 -0.43 -0.98 2.22
C ALA A 111 -0.16 -2.41 2.69
N THR A 112 -0.94 -2.97 3.62
CA THR A 112 -0.77 -4.38 4.05
C THR A 112 -1.39 -5.38 3.08
N HIS A 113 -2.22 -4.93 2.14
CA HIS A 113 -2.91 -5.84 1.24
C HIS A 113 -1.96 -6.43 0.18
N PRO A 114 -1.95 -7.76 -0.07
CA PRO A 114 -0.96 -8.40 -0.94
C PRO A 114 -0.91 -7.86 -2.38
N TRP A 115 -2.06 -7.48 -2.93
CA TRP A 115 -2.17 -6.92 -4.28
C TRP A 115 -1.69 -5.48 -4.41
N ILE A 116 -1.47 -4.77 -3.30
CA ILE A 116 -1.06 -3.37 -3.33
C ILE A 116 0.47 -3.30 -3.33
N ARG A 117 1.02 -2.65 -4.35
CA ARG A 117 2.45 -2.36 -4.42
C ARG A 117 2.80 -1.18 -3.53
N ARG A 118 2.02 -0.11 -3.65
CA ARG A 118 2.12 1.09 -2.82
C ARG A 118 0.83 1.90 -2.85
N VAL A 119 0.61 2.65 -1.78
CA VAL A 119 -0.43 3.68 -1.73
C VAL A 119 0.18 5.00 -2.21
N ILE A 120 -0.38 5.59 -3.25
CA ILE A 120 0.10 6.84 -3.86
C ILE A 120 -0.40 8.03 -3.05
N SER A 121 -1.68 8.05 -2.71
CA SER A 121 -2.28 9.12 -1.89
C SER A 121 -3.60 8.68 -1.28
N VAL A 122 -3.93 9.26 -0.12
CA VAL A 122 -5.25 9.13 0.52
C VAL A 122 -5.79 10.54 0.76
N ARG A 123 -6.98 10.82 0.26
CA ARG A 123 -7.64 12.13 0.37
C ARG A 123 -9.01 12.00 1.02
N LYS A 124 -9.32 12.91 1.94
CA LYS A 124 -10.66 13.08 2.49
C LYS A 124 -11.44 14.04 1.58
N LEU A 125 -12.60 13.61 1.11
CA LEU A 125 -13.50 14.40 0.28
C LEU A 125 -14.71 14.88 1.10
N PRO A 126 -15.40 15.95 0.67
CA PRO A 126 -16.63 16.40 1.30
C PRO A 126 -17.66 15.27 1.40
N GLY A 127 -18.44 15.26 2.49
CA GLY A 127 -19.46 14.24 2.71
C GLY A 127 -18.97 12.94 3.35
N GLY A 128 -17.72 12.90 3.81
CA GLY A 128 -17.14 11.72 4.49
C GLY A 128 -16.64 10.64 3.54
N THR A 129 -16.45 10.99 2.26
CA THR A 129 -15.86 10.11 1.25
C THR A 129 -14.34 10.10 1.38
N VAL A 130 -13.73 8.93 1.19
CA VAL A 130 -12.27 8.77 1.16
C VAL A 130 -11.89 8.30 -0.24
N ASP A 131 -10.93 8.99 -0.84
CA ASP A 131 -10.38 8.66 -2.15
C ASP A 131 -8.95 8.13 -1.98
N VAL A 132 -8.75 6.87 -2.36
CA VAL A 132 -7.52 6.10 -2.17
C VAL A 132 -6.93 5.78 -3.54
N HIS A 133 -5.80 6.41 -3.85
CA HIS A 133 -5.02 6.08 -5.03
C HIS A 133 -3.94 5.06 -4.70
N VAL A 134 -3.96 3.92 -5.39
CA VAL A 134 -3.01 2.82 -5.18
C VAL A 134 -2.38 2.38 -6.50
N GLU A 135 -1.16 1.88 -6.42
CA GLU A 135 -0.54 1.10 -7.49
C GLU A 135 -0.68 -0.38 -7.16
N TYR A 136 -1.35 -1.13 -8.04
CA TYR A 136 -1.47 -2.58 -7.91
C TYR A 136 -0.19 -3.30 -8.35
N ARG A 137 0.09 -4.44 -7.73
CA ARG A 137 1.12 -5.38 -8.21
C ARG A 137 0.62 -6.06 -9.48
N ASN A 138 1.53 -6.26 -10.41
CA ASN A 138 1.27 -7.01 -11.63
C ASN A 138 1.88 -8.41 -11.49
N PRO A 139 1.12 -9.51 -11.66
CA PRO A 139 1.71 -10.84 -11.72
C PRO A 139 2.56 -10.96 -12.99
N VAL A 140 3.81 -11.39 -12.86
CA VAL A 140 4.74 -11.48 -14.01
C VAL A 140 5.19 -12.91 -14.28
N ALA A 141 5.17 -13.76 -13.26
CA ALA A 141 5.64 -15.13 -13.36
C ALA A 141 4.97 -16.05 -12.33
N MET A 142 5.08 -17.35 -12.61
CA MET A 142 4.64 -18.44 -11.74
C MET A 142 5.86 -19.27 -11.35
N VAL A 143 6.15 -19.35 -10.05
CA VAL A 143 7.24 -20.18 -9.53
C VAL A 143 6.75 -21.61 -9.40
N LEU A 144 7.44 -22.56 -10.02
CA LEU A 144 7.15 -23.98 -9.87
C LEU A 144 7.78 -24.50 -8.58
N VAL A 145 6.95 -24.88 -7.61
CA VAL A 145 7.37 -25.41 -6.32
C VAL A 145 6.97 -26.88 -6.24
N ALA A 146 7.93 -27.78 -6.04
CA ALA A 146 7.64 -29.18 -5.70
C ALA A 146 7.12 -29.23 -4.26
N LYS A 147 6.20 -30.15 -3.88
CA LYS A 147 5.87 -30.35 -2.46
C LYS A 147 6.99 -31.12 -1.74
N PRO A 148 7.30 -30.83 -0.45
CA PRO A 148 8.36 -31.53 0.27
C PRO A 148 7.89 -32.86 0.86
N ALA A 149 6.61 -33.22 0.74
CA ALA A 149 6.02 -34.38 1.39
C ALA A 149 6.25 -35.68 0.58
N PRO A 150 6.82 -36.74 1.18
CA PRO A 150 7.17 -37.98 0.45
C PRO A 150 5.98 -38.76 -0.14
N LYS A 151 4.74 -38.44 0.27
CA LYS A 151 3.53 -39.21 -0.09
C LYS A 151 2.64 -38.54 -1.13
N GLU A 152 2.91 -37.28 -1.49
CA GLU A 152 2.18 -36.55 -2.53
C GLU A 152 3.18 -35.90 -3.47
N SER A 153 3.50 -36.58 -4.57
CA SER A 153 4.20 -35.96 -5.70
C SER A 153 3.26 -34.97 -6.38
N GLY A 154 3.23 -33.74 -5.88
CA GLY A 154 2.51 -32.63 -6.49
C GLY A 154 3.41 -31.42 -6.58
N SER A 155 3.44 -30.78 -7.74
CA SER A 155 3.98 -29.43 -7.90
C SER A 155 2.83 -28.43 -7.87
N PHE A 156 3.07 -27.24 -7.33
CA PHE A 156 2.12 -26.14 -7.37
C PHE A 156 2.80 -24.86 -7.84
N PHE A 157 1.99 -23.93 -8.32
CA PHE A 157 2.46 -22.64 -8.83
C PHE A 157 2.24 -21.54 -7.80
N CYS A 158 3.27 -20.75 -7.56
CA CYS A 158 3.21 -19.56 -6.74
C CYS A 158 3.31 -18.31 -7.64
N PRO A 159 2.25 -17.49 -7.75
CA PRO A 159 2.31 -16.25 -8.52
C PRO A 159 3.19 -15.23 -7.81
N ILE A 160 4.03 -14.53 -8.57
CA ILE A 160 4.89 -13.48 -8.05
C ILE A 160 4.86 -12.22 -8.92
N ASP A 161 5.17 -11.08 -8.32
CA ASP A 161 5.39 -9.82 -9.04
C ASP A 161 6.85 -9.64 -9.49
N GLY A 162 7.13 -8.58 -10.25
CA GLY A 162 8.49 -8.28 -10.75
C GLY A 162 9.52 -7.92 -9.68
N ASN A 163 9.13 -7.79 -8.41
CA ASN A 163 10.04 -7.57 -7.28
C ASN A 163 10.23 -8.86 -6.47
N GLY A 164 9.63 -9.99 -6.87
CA GLY A 164 9.69 -11.25 -6.14
C GLY A 164 8.75 -11.31 -4.93
N ILE A 165 7.70 -10.50 -4.91
CA ILE A 165 6.67 -10.55 -3.87
C ILE A 165 5.65 -11.64 -4.22
N LEU A 166 5.35 -12.50 -3.25
CA LEU A 166 4.37 -13.58 -3.36
C LEU A 166 2.96 -13.02 -3.40
N LEU A 167 2.20 -13.39 -4.44
CA LEU A 167 0.80 -12.99 -4.62
C LEU A 167 -0.16 -14.10 -4.15
N PRO A 168 -1.45 -13.80 -3.93
CA PRO A 168 -2.43 -14.81 -3.53
C PRO A 168 -2.56 -15.95 -4.56
N THR A 169 -2.23 -17.18 -4.14
CA THR A 169 -2.27 -18.39 -5.00
C THR A 169 -3.69 -18.81 -5.37
N SER A 170 -4.66 -18.62 -4.47
CA SER A 170 -6.05 -19.04 -4.64
C SER A 170 -6.81 -18.26 -5.72
N GLU A 171 -6.25 -17.17 -6.24
CA GLU A 171 -6.90 -16.33 -7.25
C GLU A 171 -6.60 -16.78 -8.69
N PHE A 172 -5.75 -17.79 -8.90
CA PHE A 172 -5.37 -18.27 -10.23
C PHE A 172 -5.85 -19.70 -10.46
N ALA A 173 -6.56 -19.92 -11.57
CA ALA A 173 -6.88 -21.27 -12.01
C ALA A 173 -5.63 -21.95 -12.61
N PRO A 174 -5.46 -23.27 -12.49
CA PRO A 174 -4.30 -23.99 -13.05
C PRO A 174 -4.12 -23.79 -14.56
N SER A 175 -5.19 -23.54 -15.31
CA SER A 175 -5.09 -23.22 -16.74
C SER A 175 -4.50 -21.85 -17.00
N GLU A 176 -4.77 -20.87 -16.14
CA GLU A 176 -4.29 -19.48 -16.28
C GLU A 176 -2.80 -19.38 -15.95
N THR A 177 -2.27 -20.26 -15.09
CA THR A 177 -0.84 -20.23 -14.74
C THR A 177 0.07 -20.59 -15.93
N LEU A 178 -0.47 -21.27 -16.95
CA LEU A 178 0.26 -21.59 -18.19
C LEU A 178 0.50 -20.36 -19.06
N ASP A 179 -0.28 -19.29 -18.88
CA ASP A 179 -0.15 -18.05 -19.64
C ASP A 179 0.93 -17.11 -19.08
N TYR A 180 1.62 -17.52 -18.02
CA TYR A 180 2.73 -16.78 -17.41
C TYR A 180 4.07 -17.42 -17.73
N ILE A 181 5.15 -16.65 -17.54
CA ILE A 181 6.51 -17.19 -17.57
C ILE A 181 6.69 -18.05 -16.32
N HIS A 182 7.24 -19.25 -16.48
CA HIS A 182 7.53 -20.14 -15.36
C HIS A 182 8.92 -19.88 -14.79
N ILE A 183 9.05 -19.82 -13.47
CA ILE A 183 10.35 -19.75 -12.80
C ILE A 183 10.65 -21.13 -12.23
N GLU A 184 11.73 -21.73 -12.72
CA GLU A 184 12.14 -23.08 -12.40
C GLU A 184 13.45 -23.03 -11.60
N VAL A 185 13.34 -23.20 -10.27
CA VAL A 185 14.49 -23.25 -9.38
C VAL A 185 14.37 -24.51 -8.51
N PRO A 186 15.39 -25.37 -8.46
CA PRO A 186 15.36 -26.56 -7.61
C PRO A 186 15.29 -26.22 -6.12
N ASP A 187 14.53 -27.03 -5.38
CA ASP A 187 14.46 -27.04 -3.91
C ASP A 187 14.07 -25.69 -3.27
N VAL A 188 13.22 -24.92 -3.95
CA VAL A 188 12.70 -23.64 -3.42
C VAL A 188 11.30 -23.80 -2.87
N TYR A 189 11.05 -23.07 -1.79
CA TYR A 189 9.74 -22.96 -1.16
C TYR A 189 9.54 -21.50 -0.72
N PRO A 190 8.32 -20.97 -0.80
CA PRO A 190 8.05 -19.64 -0.26
C PRO A 190 8.27 -19.66 1.25
N THR A 191 9.17 -18.82 1.75
CA THR A 191 9.42 -18.66 3.19
C THR A 191 8.67 -17.47 3.76
N GLY A 192 8.29 -16.51 2.92
CA GLY A 192 7.47 -15.36 3.30
C GLY A 192 5.96 -15.64 3.30
N VAL A 193 5.22 -14.72 3.92
CA VAL A 193 3.74 -14.68 3.84
C VAL A 193 3.29 -14.09 2.51
N VAL A 194 2.04 -14.33 2.12
CA VAL A 194 1.42 -13.69 0.95
C VAL A 194 1.47 -12.16 1.13
N GLY A 195 1.93 -11.45 0.10
CA GLY A 195 2.24 -10.01 0.13
C GLY A 195 3.67 -9.67 0.57
N GLY A 196 4.44 -10.66 1.04
CA GLY A 196 5.86 -10.55 1.38
C GLY A 196 6.80 -11.10 0.30
N ALA A 197 8.10 -10.93 0.50
CA ALA A 197 9.12 -11.50 -0.39
C ALA A 197 9.04 -13.03 -0.41
N PHE A 198 9.32 -13.64 -1.57
CA PHE A 198 9.36 -15.10 -1.69
C PHE A 198 10.42 -15.69 -0.75
N GLY A 199 11.55 -14.99 -0.58
CA GLY A 199 12.60 -15.32 0.38
C GLY A 199 13.68 -16.28 -0.16
N ASP A 200 13.76 -16.45 -1.49
CA ASP A 200 14.92 -17.05 -2.15
C ASP A 200 15.46 -16.05 -3.19
N VAL A 201 16.73 -15.68 -3.05
CA VAL A 201 17.40 -14.66 -3.88
C VAL A 201 17.42 -15.05 -5.37
N ARG A 202 17.46 -16.35 -5.68
CA ARG A 202 17.42 -16.87 -7.06
C ARG A 202 16.06 -16.63 -7.68
N VAL A 203 14.99 -16.89 -6.92
CA VAL A 203 13.61 -16.64 -7.37
C VAL A 203 13.37 -15.15 -7.57
N GLU A 204 13.82 -14.30 -6.64
CA GLU A 204 13.69 -12.84 -6.74
C GLU A 204 14.49 -12.26 -7.92
N ALA A 205 15.66 -12.81 -8.21
CA ALA A 205 16.45 -12.46 -9.38
C ALA A 205 15.73 -12.83 -10.70
N ALA A 206 15.18 -14.05 -10.78
CA ALA A 206 14.39 -14.49 -11.92
C ALA A 206 13.09 -13.66 -12.08
N ALA A 207 12.46 -13.26 -10.96
CA ALA A 207 11.28 -12.40 -10.94
C ALA A 207 11.53 -11.03 -11.58
N ARG A 208 12.69 -10.42 -11.29
CA ARG A 208 13.11 -9.16 -11.90
C ARG A 208 13.21 -9.28 -13.42
N LEU A 209 13.81 -10.37 -13.90
CA LEU A 209 13.90 -10.65 -15.33
C LEU A 209 12.51 -10.90 -15.94
N ALA A 210 11.67 -11.70 -15.28
CA ALA A 210 10.29 -11.91 -15.72
C ALA A 210 9.51 -10.60 -15.84
N GLY A 211 9.71 -9.64 -14.93
CA GLY A 211 9.05 -8.34 -15.00
C GLY A 211 9.43 -7.51 -16.23
N VAL A 212 10.67 -7.66 -16.72
CA VAL A 212 11.11 -7.04 -17.99
C VAL A 212 10.48 -7.77 -19.17
N LEU A 213 10.53 -9.11 -19.17
CA LEU A 213 10.07 -9.94 -20.28
C LEU A 213 8.54 -9.98 -20.44
N ALA A 214 7.79 -9.84 -19.35
CA ALA A 214 6.33 -9.92 -19.35
C ALA A 214 5.67 -8.92 -20.30
N ARG A 215 6.27 -7.74 -20.49
CA ARG A 215 5.79 -6.70 -21.42
C ARG A 215 5.88 -7.10 -22.89
N HIS A 216 6.76 -8.06 -23.20
CA HIS A 216 7.05 -8.53 -24.55
C HIS A 216 6.91 -10.05 -24.66
N ARG A 217 6.08 -10.66 -23.81
CA ARG A 217 5.96 -12.13 -23.72
C ARG A 217 5.63 -12.76 -25.07
N ASP A 218 4.62 -12.22 -25.76
CA ASP A 218 4.13 -12.78 -27.03
C ASP A 218 5.19 -12.71 -28.14
N GLN A 219 6.06 -11.69 -28.09
CA GLN A 219 7.14 -11.48 -29.06
C GLN A 219 8.35 -12.36 -28.76
N THR A 220 8.72 -12.46 -27.47
CA THR A 220 9.93 -13.17 -27.04
C THR A 220 9.76 -14.69 -26.99
N ARG A 221 8.52 -15.19 -26.89
CA ARG A 221 8.20 -16.63 -26.81
C ARG A 221 8.99 -17.35 -25.71
N ILE A 222 9.27 -16.66 -24.60
CA ILE A 222 9.91 -17.27 -23.43
C ILE A 222 8.86 -18.05 -22.65
N ARG A 223 9.19 -19.32 -22.37
CA ARG A 223 8.37 -20.22 -21.56
C ARG A 223 8.81 -20.18 -20.10
N SER A 224 10.10 -20.34 -19.82
CA SER A 224 10.60 -20.39 -18.45
C SER A 224 11.94 -19.69 -18.26
N ILE A 225 12.21 -19.34 -17.01
CA ILE A 225 13.47 -18.79 -16.50
C ILE A 225 14.01 -19.78 -15.49
N GLY A 226 15.18 -20.35 -15.80
CA GLY A 226 15.95 -21.18 -14.89
C GLY A 226 17.08 -20.38 -14.24
N VAL A 227 17.54 -20.84 -13.08
CA VAL A 227 18.74 -20.31 -12.43
C VAL A 227 19.83 -21.37 -12.45
N HIS A 228 20.98 -20.99 -12.99
CA HIS A 228 22.17 -21.83 -13.13
C HIS A 228 23.37 -21.22 -12.40
N GLY A 229 24.37 -22.05 -12.15
CA GLY A 229 25.61 -21.65 -11.47
C GLY A 229 25.58 -21.90 -9.96
N ASP A 230 26.77 -22.11 -9.40
CA ASP A 230 26.96 -22.25 -7.96
C ASP A 230 27.07 -20.86 -7.33
N LEU A 231 26.13 -20.52 -6.43
CA LEU A 231 26.14 -19.27 -5.67
C LEU A 231 27.35 -19.14 -4.74
N ARG A 232 28.06 -20.24 -4.46
CA ARG A 232 29.33 -20.20 -3.70
C ARG A 232 30.49 -19.64 -4.54
N GLN A 233 30.35 -19.70 -5.87
CA GLN A 233 31.38 -19.28 -6.82
C GLN A 233 31.04 -17.95 -7.49
N ASN A 234 29.76 -17.58 -7.52
CA ASN A 234 29.28 -16.35 -8.12
C ASN A 234 28.49 -15.54 -7.10
N ASP A 235 28.85 -14.27 -6.96
CA ASP A 235 28.13 -13.32 -6.09
C ASP A 235 26.69 -13.05 -6.56
N VAL A 236 26.40 -13.37 -7.83
CA VAL A 236 25.12 -13.09 -8.50
C VAL A 236 24.61 -14.35 -9.21
N PRO A 237 23.32 -14.72 -9.08
CA PRO A 237 22.75 -15.86 -9.79
C PRO A 237 22.79 -15.67 -11.31
N LEU A 238 23.18 -16.71 -12.06
CA LEU A 238 23.14 -16.68 -13.51
C LEU A 238 21.78 -17.20 -14.00
N LEU A 239 21.14 -16.43 -14.87
CA LEU A 239 19.81 -16.74 -15.40
C LEU A 239 19.92 -17.37 -16.79
N GLU A 240 19.06 -18.35 -17.04
CA GLU A 240 18.87 -18.99 -18.35
C GLU A 240 17.40 -18.88 -18.75
N LEU A 241 17.15 -18.61 -20.03
CA LEU A 241 15.83 -18.57 -20.61
C LEU A 241 15.58 -19.86 -21.39
N THR A 242 14.40 -20.43 -21.25
CA THR A 242 13.90 -21.49 -22.13
C THR A 242 12.74 -20.95 -22.95
N THR A 243 12.86 -20.98 -24.27
CA THR A 243 11.81 -20.58 -25.22
C THR A 243 10.77 -21.68 -25.40
N THR A 244 9.62 -21.36 -26.02
CA THR A 244 8.54 -22.32 -26.28
C THR A 244 8.95 -23.48 -27.21
N ASP A 245 9.97 -23.29 -28.04
CA ASP A 245 10.59 -24.33 -28.88
C ASP A 245 11.70 -25.12 -28.14
N ASN A 246 11.79 -24.96 -26.82
CA ASN A 246 12.72 -25.65 -25.93
C ASN A 246 14.20 -25.32 -26.15
N ARG A 247 14.51 -24.22 -26.85
CA ARG A 247 15.86 -23.68 -26.94
C ARG A 247 16.22 -22.97 -25.63
N ARG A 248 17.44 -23.26 -25.14
CA ARG A 248 18.02 -22.60 -23.97
C ARG A 248 18.89 -21.44 -24.42
N VAL A 249 18.75 -20.30 -23.74
CA VAL A 249 19.50 -19.08 -23.99
C VAL A 249 20.03 -18.55 -22.66
N LEU A 250 21.35 -18.50 -22.52
CA LEU A 250 22.00 -17.94 -21.36
C LEU A 250 21.79 -16.41 -21.35
N TRP A 251 21.09 -15.93 -20.32
CA TRP A 251 20.87 -14.50 -20.10
C TRP A 251 22.04 -13.86 -19.36
N GLY A 252 22.57 -14.55 -18.36
CA GLY A 252 23.60 -14.04 -17.46
C GLY A 252 23.01 -13.38 -16.23
N SER A 253 23.53 -12.22 -15.84
CA SER A 253 23.15 -11.58 -14.59
C SER A 253 21.73 -11.01 -14.61
N PRO A 254 21.05 -10.93 -13.46
CA PRO A 254 19.72 -10.34 -13.34
C PRO A 254 19.73 -8.85 -13.70
N PRO A 255 18.58 -8.28 -14.10
CA PRO A 255 18.47 -6.86 -14.39
C PRO A 255 18.96 -5.97 -13.24
N GLY A 256 19.84 -5.02 -13.54
CA GLY A 256 20.44 -4.08 -12.59
C GLY A 256 21.65 -4.62 -11.81
N LEU A 257 22.06 -5.87 -12.07
CA LEU A 257 23.22 -6.53 -11.46
C LEU A 257 24.20 -7.04 -12.53
N GLU A 258 24.21 -6.41 -13.70
CA GLU A 258 25.08 -6.77 -14.81
C GLU A 258 26.55 -6.61 -14.42
N GLN A 259 27.36 -7.61 -14.78
CA GLN A 259 28.80 -7.56 -14.53
C GLN A 259 29.49 -6.60 -15.52
N ARG A 260 30.69 -6.13 -15.15
CA ARG A 260 31.48 -5.27 -16.05
C ARG A 260 31.80 -6.03 -17.34
N GLY A 261 31.45 -5.43 -18.48
CA GLY A 261 31.64 -6.03 -19.81
C GLY A 261 30.48 -6.91 -20.28
N GLU A 262 29.48 -7.14 -19.43
CA GLU A 262 28.21 -7.77 -19.83
C GLU A 262 27.30 -6.76 -20.53
N ARG A 263 26.56 -7.20 -21.56
CA ARG A 263 25.53 -6.36 -22.20
C ARG A 263 24.46 -5.93 -21.18
N THR A 264 23.94 -4.71 -21.34
CA THR A 264 22.81 -4.23 -20.53
C THR A 264 21.53 -5.00 -20.87
N VAL A 265 20.55 -4.96 -19.96
CA VAL A 265 19.22 -5.56 -20.18
C VAL A 265 18.57 -5.07 -21.46
N GLU A 266 18.67 -3.77 -21.77
CA GLU A 266 18.06 -3.19 -22.96
C GLU A 266 18.67 -3.77 -24.24
N MET A 267 20.00 -3.93 -24.28
CA MET A 267 20.70 -4.52 -25.41
C MET A 267 20.34 -6.01 -25.58
N LYS A 268 20.26 -6.75 -24.47
CA LYS A 268 19.85 -8.16 -24.49
C LYS A 268 18.41 -8.33 -24.97
N LEU A 269 17.52 -7.46 -24.48
CA LEU A 269 16.10 -7.46 -24.86
C LEU A 269 15.93 -7.11 -26.34
N GLN A 270 16.61 -6.07 -26.83
CA GLN A 270 16.60 -5.73 -28.26
C GLN A 270 17.07 -6.89 -29.13
N LYS A 271 18.15 -7.58 -28.73
CA LYS A 271 18.63 -8.75 -29.45
C LYS A 271 17.61 -9.89 -29.43
N LEU A 272 16.97 -10.14 -28.29
CA LEU A 272 15.92 -11.15 -28.17
C LEU A 272 14.70 -10.82 -29.05
N LEU A 273 14.30 -9.56 -29.10
CA LEU A 273 13.15 -9.09 -29.90
C LEU A 273 13.43 -9.05 -31.40
N SER A 274 14.67 -8.79 -31.80
CA SER A 274 15.06 -8.80 -33.22
C SER A 274 14.88 -10.17 -33.89
N GLY A 275 14.84 -11.25 -33.10
CA GLY A 275 14.78 -12.62 -33.61
C GLY A 275 16.08 -13.09 -34.28
N ASP A 276 17.13 -12.28 -34.22
CA ASP A 276 18.44 -12.64 -34.74
C ASP A 276 18.98 -13.92 -34.09
N LYS A 277 19.80 -14.67 -34.84
CA LYS A 277 20.55 -15.79 -34.26
C LYS A 277 21.39 -15.27 -33.09
N ILE A 278 21.17 -15.87 -31.91
CA ILE A 278 21.96 -15.60 -30.71
C ILE A 278 23.18 -16.53 -30.78
N PRO A 279 24.40 -15.99 -30.97
CA PRO A 279 25.59 -16.82 -31.07
C PRO A 279 25.80 -17.62 -29.79
N ASN A 280 26.06 -18.92 -29.93
CA ASN A 280 26.21 -19.89 -28.83
C ASN A 280 25.06 -19.89 -27.81
N SER A 281 23.89 -19.34 -28.17
CA SER A 281 22.81 -19.07 -27.23
C SER A 281 23.23 -18.25 -26.00
N ASP A 282 24.26 -17.39 -26.10
CA ASP A 282 24.75 -16.56 -24.99
C ASP A 282 24.48 -15.07 -25.26
N LEU A 283 23.62 -14.46 -24.45
CA LEU A 283 23.27 -13.04 -24.55
C LEU A 283 24.26 -12.12 -23.84
N ARG A 284 25.23 -12.65 -23.08
CA ARG A 284 26.22 -11.83 -22.36
C ARG A 284 27.24 -11.19 -23.30
N ILE A 285 27.64 -11.92 -24.35
CA ILE A 285 28.79 -11.57 -25.20
C ILE A 285 28.39 -10.64 -26.34
N ALA A 286 29.13 -9.54 -26.52
CA ALA A 286 29.07 -8.73 -27.73
C ALA A 286 29.64 -9.49 -28.93
N THR A 287 28.86 -9.67 -29.99
CA THR A 287 29.41 -10.08 -31.29
C THR A 287 30.39 -9.00 -31.72
N MET A 288 31.69 -9.27 -31.60
CA MET A 288 32.70 -8.57 -32.41
C MET A 288 32.34 -8.88 -33.86
N PRO A 289 32.26 -7.89 -34.77
CA PRO A 289 32.16 -8.18 -36.20
C PRO A 289 33.30 -9.15 -36.54
N GLU A 290 33.00 -10.24 -37.26
CA GLU A 290 34.03 -11.09 -37.84
C GLU A 290 34.90 -10.19 -38.73
N GLU A 291 36.06 -9.75 -38.21
CA GLU A 291 37.11 -9.23 -39.07
C GLU A 291 37.41 -10.35 -40.06
N SER A 292 37.14 -10.05 -41.33
CA SER A 292 37.53 -10.84 -42.47
C SER A 292 39.02 -11.14 -42.37
N VAL A 293 39.36 -12.32 -41.85
CA VAL A 293 40.66 -12.95 -42.07
C VAL A 293 40.66 -13.37 -43.55
N GLN A 294 40.94 -12.40 -44.41
CA GLN A 294 41.34 -12.64 -45.78
C GLN A 294 42.88 -12.72 -45.81
N ASN A 295 43.33 -13.92 -46.17
CA ASN A 295 44.70 -14.23 -46.59
C ASN A 295 45.23 -13.27 -47.65
#